data_AF-A0A925DBG4-F1
#
_entry.id   AF-A0A925DBG4-F1
#
_cell.length_a   1.000
_cell.length_b   1.000
_cell.length_c   1.000
_cell.angle_alpha   90.00
_cell.angle_beta   90.00
_cell.angle_gamma   90.00
#
_symmetry.space_group_name_H-M   'P 1'
#
loop_
_entity.id
_entity.type
_entity.pdbx_description
1 polymer ?
#
loop_
_entity_poly.entity_id
_entity_poly.type
_entity_poly.pdbx_seq_one_letter_code
_entity_poly.pdbx_strand_id
1 'polypeptide(L)'
;MSTSNASVLVKGELSVWHAIGFAVGVLAVVVGAVLLVLQLQAGWFVGAAGVVLALSVGSAALALWMRRTWVEDLGNGLVVRDRQGVRQHPDEQINGLALETKKQHNQGEIKGVSRIFKVWLDSTQSPVVMTNSIRTGYPDPLANLIDRLVGTLAGRMSDDIDRGGNATGDGWRLDKGHLLLGPSQEQAVPLAELVAVEIFEQKMCVWRRGQDAAIFKAPLGSRNAHLLPLLLEPRMPSADERREAPSTTGLGRILFERKPATVGISICAIFSIVAVVVGFILLAINWPKVEGILFLGLALAVSVLFALGAVVQRYMVFRCHQRGVFKASLFGEKLLPYANVASFTYSATKHYHNGAYVGTQLVMKFEPLTGSGAPAISYGASVQVADDDLEELRDFISRQLADRMAEQLSTGQPVTWTANLVFLREGIQYRPAGMLGIGRKEPQFLPYDAYGGCNLNEGVFYLFVQGNSKAVMTEQCNAANFFPGYYLLVMMTAGGE
;
A
#
# COMPACT_ATOMS: atom_id res chain seq x y z
N MET A 1 -19.63 -19.23 29.79
CA MET A 1 -18.38 -20.03 29.64
C MET A 1 -17.27 -19.07 29.26
N SER A 2 -16.34 -18.80 30.16
CA SER A 2 -15.14 -18.03 29.84
C SER A 2 -14.28 -18.90 28.94
N THR A 3 -14.15 -18.53 27.66
CA THR A 3 -13.10 -19.10 26.80
C THR A 3 -11.78 -18.73 27.45
N SER A 4 -11.06 -19.71 28.01
CA SER A 4 -9.70 -19.49 28.50
C SER A 4 -8.90 -18.87 27.36
N ASN A 5 -8.44 -17.64 27.54
CA ASN A 5 -7.70 -16.93 26.50
C ASN A 5 -6.41 -17.70 26.21
N ALA A 6 -6.32 -18.28 25.02
CA ALA A 6 -5.17 -19.08 24.64
C ALA A 6 -3.93 -18.17 24.51
N SER A 7 -2.79 -18.61 25.05
CA SER A 7 -1.53 -17.91 24.86
C SER A 7 -1.15 -17.88 23.38
N VAL A 8 -0.93 -16.69 22.83
CA VAL A 8 -0.56 -16.46 21.43
C VAL A 8 0.96 -16.30 21.33
N LEU A 9 1.60 -17.04 20.42
CA LEU A 9 3.02 -16.83 20.11
C LEU A 9 3.14 -15.58 19.24
N VAL A 10 3.78 -14.53 19.77
CA VAL A 10 3.89 -13.23 19.07
C VAL A 10 5.31 -12.93 18.57
N LYS A 11 6.30 -13.73 18.94
CA LYS A 11 7.68 -13.59 18.47
C LYS A 11 8.41 -14.92 18.51
N GLY A 12 9.29 -15.15 17.55
CA GLY A 12 10.14 -16.35 17.52
C GLY A 12 9.53 -17.55 16.79
N GLU A 13 8.68 -17.29 15.79
CA GLU A 13 8.33 -18.32 14.81
C GLU A 13 9.59 -18.77 14.08
N LEU A 14 9.82 -20.09 14.07
CA LEU A 14 10.93 -20.69 13.34
C LEU A 14 10.52 -20.78 11.87
N SER A 15 11.22 -20.05 11.02
CA SER A 15 11.07 -20.21 9.57
C SER A 15 11.44 -21.64 9.16
N VAL A 16 10.67 -22.23 8.24
CA VAL A 16 10.91 -23.56 7.65
C VAL A 16 12.33 -23.71 7.10
N TRP A 17 12.94 -22.60 6.66
CA TRP A 17 14.33 -22.57 6.19
C TRP A 17 15.36 -23.00 7.24
N HIS A 18 15.09 -22.83 8.53
CA HIS A 18 15.98 -23.35 9.58
C HIS A 18 15.93 -24.88 9.64
N ALA A 19 14.74 -25.47 9.49
CA ALA A 19 14.60 -26.93 9.44
C ALA A 19 15.27 -27.50 8.19
N ILE A 20 15.09 -26.85 7.02
CA ILE A 20 15.75 -27.23 5.77
C ILE A 20 17.26 -27.09 5.89
N GLY A 21 17.76 -25.95 6.37
CA GLY A 21 19.20 -25.70 6.52
C GLY A 21 19.87 -26.70 7.47
N PHE A 22 19.20 -27.05 8.56
CA PHE A 22 19.66 -28.09 9.48
C PHE A 22 19.68 -29.48 8.81
N ALA A 23 18.61 -29.86 8.11
CA ALA A 23 18.53 -31.13 7.40
C ALA A 23 19.60 -31.27 6.30
N VAL A 24 19.87 -30.19 5.55
CA VAL A 24 20.95 -30.13 4.55
C VAL A 24 22.32 -30.29 5.23
N GLY A 25 22.54 -29.62 6.36
CA GLY A 25 23.76 -29.80 7.15
C GLY A 25 23.97 -31.26 7.57
N VAL A 26 22.96 -31.90 8.14
CA VAL A 26 23.01 -33.32 8.53
C VAL A 26 23.24 -34.24 7.33
N LEU A 27 22.56 -34.00 6.20
CA LEU A 27 22.75 -34.78 4.98
C LEU A 27 24.19 -34.66 4.46
N ALA A 28 24.78 -33.47 4.47
CA ALA A 28 26.18 -33.26 4.09
C ALA A 28 27.14 -34.02 5.03
N VAL A 29 26.85 -34.12 6.33
CA VAL A 29 27.63 -34.97 7.25
C VAL A 29 27.57 -36.44 6.85
N VAL A 30 26.38 -36.97 6.53
CA VAL A 30 26.20 -38.36 6.11
C VAL A 30 26.93 -38.63 4.78
N VAL A 31 26.80 -37.74 3.80
CA VAL A 31 27.50 -37.85 2.51
C VAL A 31 29.02 -37.79 2.73
N GLY A 32 29.49 -36.87 3.57
CA GLY A 32 30.90 -36.79 3.95
C GLY A 32 31.41 -38.10 4.56
N ALA A 33 30.66 -38.71 5.47
CA ALA A 33 31.00 -40.00 6.07
C ALA A 33 31.04 -41.14 5.04
N VAL A 34 30.08 -41.21 4.11
CA VAL A 34 30.08 -42.19 3.02
C VAL A 34 31.31 -42.01 2.11
N LEU A 35 31.64 -40.77 1.74
CA LEU A 35 32.84 -40.48 0.94
C LEU A 35 34.14 -40.89 1.66
N LEU A 36 34.20 -40.73 2.99
CA LEU A 36 35.32 -41.19 3.81
C LEU A 36 35.42 -42.73 3.82
N VAL A 37 34.30 -43.45 3.93
CA VAL A 37 34.27 -44.92 3.80
C VAL A 37 34.77 -45.38 2.43
N LEU A 38 34.48 -44.59 1.39
CA LEU A 38 34.99 -44.79 0.02
C LEU A 38 36.43 -44.27 -0.20
N GLN A 39 37.12 -43.87 0.87
CA GLN A 39 38.51 -43.36 0.84
C GLN A 39 38.73 -42.09 0.00
N LEU A 40 37.68 -41.29 -0.23
CA LEU A 40 37.79 -40.03 -0.95
C LEU A 40 38.09 -38.87 0.02
N GLN A 41 39.20 -38.15 -0.20
CA GLN A 41 39.62 -37.03 0.66
C GLN A 41 38.59 -35.90 0.76
N ALA A 42 37.76 -35.72 -0.27
CA ALA A 42 36.67 -34.75 -0.27
C ALA A 42 35.66 -34.97 0.88
N GLY A 43 35.57 -36.20 1.40
CA GLY A 43 34.66 -36.55 2.51
C GLY A 43 34.91 -35.74 3.78
N TRP A 44 36.17 -35.41 4.11
CA TRP A 44 36.50 -34.56 5.26
C TRP A 44 35.92 -33.15 5.11
N PHE A 45 36.09 -32.54 3.93
CA PHE A 45 35.60 -31.18 3.67
C PHE A 45 34.07 -31.11 3.67
N VAL A 46 33.41 -32.07 2.99
CA VAL A 46 31.95 -32.14 2.93
C VAL A 46 31.35 -32.40 4.32
N GLY A 47 31.93 -33.31 5.08
CA GLY A 47 31.50 -33.62 6.45
C GLY A 47 31.67 -32.43 7.40
N ALA A 48 32.85 -31.79 7.40
CA ALA A 48 33.12 -30.63 8.24
C ALA A 48 32.20 -29.43 7.89
N ALA A 49 31.99 -29.16 6.61
CA ALA A 49 31.05 -28.12 6.16
C ALA A 49 29.61 -28.42 6.61
N GLY A 50 29.18 -29.68 6.54
CA GLY A 50 27.89 -30.13 7.04
C GLY A 50 27.71 -29.90 8.54
N VAL A 51 28.72 -30.23 9.35
CA VAL A 51 28.70 -30.00 10.80
C VAL A 51 28.58 -28.50 11.11
N VAL A 52 29.41 -27.66 10.48
CA VAL A 52 29.40 -26.21 10.69
C VAL A 52 28.05 -25.61 10.32
N LEU A 53 27.46 -26.03 9.20
CA LEU A 53 26.14 -25.57 8.79
C LEU A 53 25.05 -25.99 9.79
N ALA A 54 25.02 -27.27 10.18
CA ALA A 54 24.03 -27.79 11.13
C ALA A 54 24.12 -27.10 12.50
N LEU A 55 25.33 -26.91 13.03
CA LEU A 55 25.55 -26.22 14.30
C LEU A 55 25.20 -24.74 14.22
N SER A 56 25.51 -24.05 13.11
CA SER A 56 25.19 -22.64 12.93
C SER A 56 23.68 -22.42 12.86
N VAL A 57 22.99 -23.22 12.04
CA VAL A 57 21.52 -23.15 11.90
C VAL A 57 20.84 -23.59 13.20
N GLY A 58 21.33 -24.63 13.86
CA GLY A 58 20.83 -25.11 15.15
C GLY A 58 21.00 -24.07 16.26
N SER A 59 22.15 -23.40 16.33
CA SER A 59 22.41 -22.32 17.30
C SER A 59 21.53 -21.11 17.05
N ALA A 60 21.32 -20.72 15.78
CA ALA A 60 20.41 -19.64 15.41
C ALA A 60 18.95 -20.00 15.76
N ALA A 61 18.52 -21.23 15.47
CA ALA A 61 17.19 -21.73 15.82
C ALA A 61 16.97 -21.78 17.34
N LEU A 62 17.97 -22.24 18.10
CA LEU A 62 17.94 -22.24 19.56
C LEU A 62 17.88 -20.81 20.12
N ALA A 63 18.68 -19.89 19.56
CA ALA A 63 18.64 -18.47 19.95
C ALA A 63 17.27 -17.84 19.66
N LEU A 64 16.63 -18.16 18.53
CA LEU A 64 15.26 -17.72 18.22
C LEU A 64 14.22 -18.36 19.15
N TRP A 65 14.38 -19.65 19.45
CA TRP A 65 13.51 -20.38 20.38
C TRP A 65 13.58 -19.78 21.80
N MET A 66 14.78 -19.48 22.29
CA MET A 66 14.99 -18.79 23.58
C MET A 66 14.48 -17.34 23.57
N ARG A 67 14.26 -16.74 22.40
CA ARG A 67 13.69 -15.40 22.23
C ARG A 67 12.19 -15.41 21.96
N ARG A 68 11.53 -16.58 22.11
CA ARG A 68 10.08 -16.67 21.96
C ARG A 68 9.38 -15.79 22.99
N THR A 69 8.36 -15.09 22.53
CA THR A 69 7.52 -14.25 23.36
C THR A 69 6.09 -14.70 23.15
N TRP A 70 5.43 -15.03 24.25
CA TRP A 70 4.02 -15.38 24.29
C TRP A 70 3.25 -14.27 24.97
N VAL A 71 2.07 -13.96 24.46
CA VAL A 71 1.16 -12.99 25.05
C VAL A 71 -0.17 -13.67 25.33
N GLU A 72 -0.70 -13.43 26.53
CA GLU A 72 -2.00 -13.89 26.97
C GLU A 72 -2.83 -12.67 27.36
N ASP A 73 -4.03 -12.54 26.78
CA ASP A 73 -4.97 -11.49 27.09
C ASP A 73 -5.73 -11.84 28.39
N LEU A 74 -5.69 -10.96 29.40
CA LEU A 74 -6.43 -11.16 30.65
C LEU A 74 -7.77 -10.42 30.70
N GLY A 75 -8.11 -9.65 29.66
CA GLY A 75 -9.31 -8.78 29.61
C GLY A 75 -9.16 -7.44 30.33
N ASN A 76 -8.23 -7.30 31.28
CA ASN A 76 -7.87 -6.04 31.96
C ASN A 76 -6.35 -5.76 31.99
N GLY A 77 -5.59 -6.58 31.27
CA GLY A 77 -4.15 -6.53 31.19
C GLY A 77 -3.66 -7.57 30.19
N LEU A 78 -2.35 -7.76 30.14
CA LEU A 78 -1.72 -8.80 29.34
C LEU A 78 -0.58 -9.45 30.12
N VAL A 79 -0.39 -10.74 29.91
CA VAL A 79 0.76 -11.48 30.43
C VAL A 79 1.75 -11.70 29.30
N VAL A 80 2.99 -11.25 29.49
CA VAL A 80 4.10 -11.54 28.59
C VAL A 80 4.92 -12.66 29.20
N ARG A 81 5.12 -13.75 28.45
CA ARG A 81 6.06 -14.82 28.80
C ARG A 81 7.21 -14.80 27.82
N ASP A 82 8.40 -14.46 28.30
CA ASP A 82 9.63 -14.45 27.52
C ASP A 82 10.82 -14.93 28.35
N ARG A 83 12.04 -14.71 27.86
CA ARG A 83 13.28 -15.08 28.56
C ARG A 83 13.46 -14.40 29.92
N GLN A 84 12.76 -13.29 30.20
CA GLN A 84 12.81 -12.58 31.48
C GLN A 84 11.80 -13.16 32.48
N GLY A 85 11.04 -14.18 32.10
CA GLY A 85 10.03 -14.83 32.93
C GLY A 85 8.61 -14.44 32.53
N VAL A 86 7.68 -14.62 33.47
CA VAL A 86 6.26 -14.27 33.32
C VAL A 86 6.05 -12.90 33.95
N ARG A 87 5.55 -11.95 33.17
CA ARG A 87 5.27 -10.58 33.62
C ARG A 87 3.85 -10.21 33.27
N GLN A 88 3.11 -9.71 34.26
CA GLN A 88 1.75 -9.22 34.07
C GLN A 88 1.78 -7.69 34.00
N HIS A 89 1.12 -7.15 32.99
CA HIS A 89 1.01 -5.72 32.76
C HIS A 89 -0.48 -5.34 32.70
N PRO A 90 -1.02 -4.65 33.72
CA PRO A 90 -2.36 -4.08 33.62
C PRO A 90 -2.41 -3.01 32.53
N ASP A 91 -3.58 -2.80 31.94
CA ASP A 91 -3.77 -1.80 30.87
C ASP A 91 -3.32 -0.40 31.29
N GLU A 92 -3.47 -0.09 32.57
CA GLU A 92 -3.10 1.19 33.16
C GLU A 92 -1.61 1.53 32.99
N GLN A 93 -0.73 0.53 32.94
CA GLN A 93 0.71 0.73 32.74
C GLN A 93 1.11 0.98 31.29
N ILE A 94 0.18 0.83 30.35
CA ILE A 94 0.44 1.05 28.94
C ILE A 94 0.35 2.55 28.65
N ASN A 95 1.44 3.12 28.15
CA ASN A 95 1.55 4.55 27.86
C ASN A 95 1.80 4.84 26.37
N GLY A 96 1.82 3.80 25.55
CA GLY A 96 1.99 3.95 24.12
C GLY A 96 1.68 2.68 23.37
N LEU A 97 1.21 2.84 22.15
CA LEU A 97 1.01 1.74 21.21
C LEU A 97 1.37 2.14 19.79
N ALA A 98 1.68 1.17 18.95
CA ALA A 98 1.84 1.35 17.52
C ALA A 98 1.35 0.10 16.81
N LEU A 99 0.69 0.29 15.67
CA LEU A 99 0.14 -0.79 14.87
C LEU A 99 0.63 -0.62 13.44
N GLU A 100 1.17 -1.68 12.87
CA GLU A 100 1.55 -1.72 11.46
C GLU A 100 0.94 -2.96 10.85
N THR A 101 0.31 -2.79 9.69
CA THR A 101 -0.36 -3.89 8.98
C THR A 101 0.19 -3.95 7.57
N LYS A 102 0.67 -5.13 7.18
CA LYS A 102 1.29 -5.37 5.86
C LYS A 102 0.65 -6.59 5.23
N LYS A 103 0.04 -6.44 4.06
CA LYS A 103 -0.47 -7.59 3.30
C LYS A 103 0.68 -8.49 2.81
N GLN A 104 0.56 -9.79 3.06
CA GLN A 104 1.50 -10.80 2.59
C GLN A 104 1.01 -11.33 1.25
N HIS A 105 1.87 -11.20 0.24
CA HIS A 105 1.58 -11.67 -1.11
C HIS A 105 2.40 -12.92 -1.44
N ASN A 106 1.80 -13.88 -2.12
CA ASN A 106 2.50 -14.99 -2.78
C ASN A 106 2.02 -15.07 -4.22
N GLN A 107 2.94 -14.98 -5.18
CA GLN A 107 2.63 -14.99 -6.62
C GLN A 107 1.58 -13.93 -7.03
N GLY A 108 1.56 -12.78 -6.35
CA GLY A 108 0.62 -11.69 -6.62
C GLY A 108 -0.77 -11.87 -6.01
N GLU A 109 -1.02 -12.93 -5.22
CA GLU A 109 -2.26 -13.11 -4.45
C GLU A 109 -2.02 -12.80 -2.97
N ILE A 110 -3.01 -12.20 -2.31
CA ILE A 110 -2.99 -11.97 -0.86
C ILE A 110 -3.17 -13.33 -0.16
N LYS A 111 -2.11 -13.83 0.49
CA LYS A 111 -2.17 -15.06 1.31
C LYS A 111 -2.47 -14.79 2.78
N GLY A 112 -2.29 -13.54 3.20
CA GLY A 112 -2.52 -13.15 4.57
C GLY A 112 -2.10 -11.72 4.85
N VAL A 113 -2.04 -11.40 6.13
CA VAL A 113 -1.69 -10.10 6.66
C VAL A 113 -0.69 -10.29 7.79
N SER A 114 0.46 -9.63 7.70
CA SER A 114 1.41 -9.49 8.80
C SER A 114 1.04 -8.25 9.60
N ARG A 115 0.88 -8.41 10.90
CA ARG A 115 0.60 -7.32 11.82
C ARG A 115 1.75 -7.20 12.82
N ILE A 116 2.23 -5.98 13.05
CA ILE A 116 3.21 -5.67 14.07
C ILE A 116 2.55 -4.71 15.04
N PHE A 117 2.27 -5.18 16.25
CA PHE A 117 1.70 -4.39 17.33
C PHE A 117 2.77 -4.17 18.41
N LYS A 118 3.06 -2.93 18.74
CA LYS A 118 4.07 -2.55 19.74
C LYS A 118 3.37 -1.89 20.91
N VAL A 119 3.72 -2.28 22.13
CA VAL A 119 3.15 -1.74 23.37
C VAL A 119 4.27 -1.20 24.24
N TRP A 120 4.22 0.08 24.58
CA TRP A 120 5.15 0.72 25.52
C TRP A 120 4.52 0.73 26.91
N LEU A 121 5.34 0.40 27.90
CA LEU A 121 4.98 0.35 29.30
C LEU A 121 5.73 1.45 30.06
N ASP A 122 5.16 1.98 31.12
CA ASP A 122 5.80 3.01 31.96
C ASP A 122 7.17 2.59 32.51
N SER A 123 7.34 1.30 32.79
CA SER A 123 8.57 0.76 33.37
C SER A 123 9.69 0.50 32.37
N THR A 124 9.43 0.60 31.05
CA THR A 124 10.39 0.15 30.03
C THR A 124 10.48 1.13 28.86
N GLN A 125 11.69 1.51 28.49
CA GLN A 125 11.93 2.32 27.28
C GLN A 125 11.66 1.55 25.97
N SER A 126 11.82 0.22 25.99
CA SER A 126 11.61 -0.64 24.81
C SER A 126 10.21 -1.24 24.81
N PRO A 127 9.51 -1.25 23.67
CA PRO A 127 8.18 -1.83 23.59
C PRO A 127 8.20 -3.35 23.65
N VAL A 128 7.10 -3.94 24.13
CA VAL A 128 6.73 -5.32 23.85
C VAL A 128 6.26 -5.38 22.40
N VAL A 129 7.00 -6.10 21.56
CA VAL A 129 6.72 -6.23 20.13
C VAL A 129 6.00 -7.54 19.86
N MET A 130 4.80 -7.45 19.30
CA MET A 130 3.94 -8.57 18.94
C MET A 130 3.82 -8.64 17.42
N THR A 131 4.39 -9.66 16.80
CA THR A 131 4.29 -9.92 15.37
C THR A 131 3.37 -11.12 15.14
N ASN A 132 2.32 -10.91 14.37
CA ASN A 132 1.35 -11.96 14.02
C ASN A 132 1.20 -12.05 12.50
N SER A 133 1.14 -13.27 11.95
CA SER A 133 0.84 -13.52 10.53
C SER A 133 -0.50 -14.22 10.42
N ILE A 134 -1.49 -13.50 9.91
CA ILE A 134 -2.89 -13.96 9.83
C ILE A 134 -3.13 -14.43 8.40
N ARG A 135 -3.49 -15.70 8.21
CA ARG A 135 -3.84 -16.23 6.88
C ARG A 135 -5.19 -15.69 6.43
N THR A 136 -5.37 -15.52 5.13
CA THR A 136 -6.67 -15.11 4.56
C THR A 136 -7.79 -16.06 5.03
N GLY A 137 -8.88 -15.51 5.56
CA GLY A 137 -10.03 -16.26 6.06
C GLY A 137 -9.93 -16.74 7.51
N TYR A 138 -8.81 -16.50 8.20
CA TYR A 138 -8.66 -16.84 9.62
C TYR A 138 -8.87 -15.60 10.51
N PRO A 139 -9.49 -15.73 11.69
CA PRO A 139 -9.63 -14.63 12.62
C PRO A 139 -8.27 -14.20 13.17
N ASP A 140 -8.11 -12.91 13.47
CA ASP A 140 -6.92 -12.41 14.14
C ASP A 140 -6.98 -12.74 15.64
N PRO A 141 -6.09 -13.60 16.18
CA PRO A 141 -6.06 -13.94 17.59
C PRO A 141 -5.77 -12.76 18.53
N LEU A 142 -5.25 -11.63 18.00
CA LEU A 142 -4.95 -10.43 18.79
C LEU A 142 -5.95 -9.30 18.61
N ALA A 143 -6.99 -9.45 17.78
CA ALA A 143 -7.92 -8.36 17.49
C ALA A 143 -8.56 -7.76 18.75
N ASN A 144 -9.15 -8.59 19.60
CA ASN A 144 -9.81 -8.13 20.84
C ASN A 144 -8.85 -7.40 21.78
N LEU A 145 -7.62 -7.90 21.92
CA LEU A 145 -6.58 -7.27 22.73
C LEU A 145 -6.22 -5.90 22.15
N ILE A 146 -6.00 -5.80 20.83
CA ILE A 146 -5.64 -4.55 20.15
C ILE A 146 -6.76 -3.52 20.30
N ASP A 147 -8.00 -3.89 19.99
CA ASP A 147 -9.15 -2.99 20.04
C ASP A 147 -9.38 -2.46 21.45
N ARG A 148 -9.28 -3.33 22.46
CA ARG A 148 -9.36 -2.94 23.88
C ARG A 148 -8.25 -1.96 24.26
N LEU A 149 -6.99 -2.27 23.93
CA LEU A 149 -5.87 -1.41 24.31
C LEU A 149 -5.89 -0.05 23.59
N VAL A 150 -6.30 -0.04 22.31
CA VAL A 150 -6.51 1.19 21.54
C VAL A 150 -7.61 2.04 22.18
N GLY A 151 -8.77 1.45 22.48
CA GLY A 151 -9.89 2.15 23.12
C GLY A 151 -9.53 2.69 24.50
N THR A 152 -8.97 1.85 25.38
CA THR A 152 -8.58 2.24 26.74
C THR A 152 -7.50 3.33 26.75
N LEU A 153 -6.48 3.25 25.88
CA LEU A 153 -5.44 4.27 25.83
C LEU A 153 -5.95 5.59 25.21
N ALA A 154 -6.74 5.52 24.14
CA ALA A 154 -7.36 6.69 23.53
C ALA A 154 -8.27 7.43 24.52
N GLY A 155 -9.11 6.69 25.26
CA GLY A 155 -9.98 7.26 26.30
C GLY A 155 -9.18 7.99 27.38
N ARG A 156 -8.17 7.33 27.97
CA ARG A 156 -7.31 7.95 28.99
C ARG A 156 -6.57 9.19 28.48
N MET A 157 -6.05 9.16 27.26
CA MET A 157 -5.40 10.32 26.64
C MET A 157 -6.39 11.46 26.40
N SER A 158 -7.62 11.16 25.98
CA SER A 158 -8.67 12.15 25.82
C SER A 158 -9.02 12.80 27.17
N ASP A 159 -9.23 12.00 28.22
CA ASP A 159 -9.53 12.48 29.56
C ASP A 159 -8.40 13.34 30.14
N ASP A 160 -7.15 13.02 29.81
CA ASP A 160 -5.98 13.81 30.22
C ASP A 160 -5.96 15.17 29.49
N ILE A 161 -6.17 15.19 28.17
CA ILE A 161 -6.29 16.43 27.39
C ILE A 161 -7.41 17.32 27.94
N ASP A 162 -8.56 16.75 28.27
CA ASP A 162 -9.73 17.51 28.76
C ASP A 162 -9.48 18.14 30.14
N ARG A 163 -8.65 17.48 30.97
CA ARG A 163 -8.13 17.99 32.25
C ARG A 163 -6.99 19.01 32.10
N GLY A 164 -6.58 19.34 30.87
CA GLY A 164 -5.49 20.28 30.58
C GLY A 164 -4.10 19.63 30.50
N GLY A 165 -4.03 18.29 30.51
CA GLY A 165 -2.84 17.52 30.22
C GLY A 165 -2.51 17.47 28.72
N ASN A 166 -1.75 16.45 28.30
CA ASN A 166 -1.37 16.30 26.91
C ASN A 166 -1.19 14.83 26.50
N ALA A 167 -1.56 14.53 25.26
CA ALA A 167 -1.20 13.26 24.62
C ALA A 167 0.08 13.45 23.80
N THR A 168 0.96 12.44 23.81
CA THR A 168 2.23 12.49 23.08
C THR A 168 2.43 11.26 22.20
N GLY A 169 3.13 11.45 21.10
CA GLY A 169 3.63 10.37 20.24
C GLY A 169 4.90 10.78 19.53
N ASP A 170 5.40 9.92 18.63
CA ASP A 170 6.67 10.22 17.95
C ASP A 170 6.51 11.43 17.02
N GLY A 171 7.16 12.54 17.40
CA GLY A 171 7.17 13.78 16.61
C GLY A 171 5.91 14.65 16.72
N TRP A 172 5.01 14.36 17.68
CA TRP A 172 3.82 15.17 17.92
C TRP A 172 3.41 15.20 19.41
N ARG A 173 2.74 16.30 19.80
CA ARG A 173 2.05 16.43 21.08
C ARG A 173 0.70 17.14 20.86
N LEU A 174 -0.34 16.64 21.50
CA LEU A 174 -1.67 17.20 21.44
C LEU A 174 -2.07 17.72 22.82
N ASP A 175 -2.43 18.99 22.89
CA ASP A 175 -3.10 19.59 24.04
C ASP A 175 -4.54 19.98 23.68
N LYS A 176 -5.23 20.69 24.58
CA LYS A 176 -6.64 21.05 24.41
C LYS A 176 -6.91 21.97 23.21
N GLY A 177 -5.94 22.77 22.78
CA GLY A 177 -6.12 23.79 21.76
C GLY A 177 -5.18 23.66 20.55
N HIS A 178 -4.09 22.91 20.67
CA HIS A 178 -3.04 22.84 19.67
C HIS A 178 -2.52 21.42 19.46
N LEU A 179 -2.17 21.14 18.21
CA LEU A 179 -1.29 20.05 17.82
C LEU A 179 0.12 20.62 17.59
N LEU A 180 1.06 20.23 18.45
CA LEU A 180 2.47 20.60 18.33
C LEU A 180 3.21 19.54 17.52
N LEU A 181 3.97 19.97 16.51
CA LEU A 181 4.63 19.09 15.55
C LEU A 181 6.15 19.26 15.55
N GLY A 182 6.85 18.17 15.21
CA GLY A 182 8.29 18.13 15.02
C GLY A 182 9.07 17.56 16.21
N PRO A 183 10.37 17.29 16.05
CA PRO A 183 11.20 16.70 17.10
C PRO A 183 11.32 17.60 18.34
N SER A 184 11.30 18.92 18.15
CA SER A 184 11.28 19.92 19.22
C SER A 184 9.89 20.45 19.55
N GLN A 185 8.84 19.99 18.87
CA GLN A 185 7.45 20.43 19.07
C GLN A 185 7.24 21.95 18.95
N GLU A 186 8.07 22.62 18.15
CA GLU A 186 8.04 24.08 17.99
C GLU A 186 6.87 24.57 17.13
N GLN A 187 6.36 23.73 16.24
CA GLN A 187 5.28 24.11 15.34
C GLN A 187 3.93 23.84 16.00
N ALA A 188 3.35 24.86 16.65
CA ALA A 188 2.00 24.81 17.19
C ALA A 188 0.95 25.05 16.10
N VAL A 189 0.01 24.12 15.92
CA VAL A 189 -1.09 24.22 14.97
C VAL A 189 -2.42 24.23 15.73
N PRO A 190 -3.20 25.32 15.70
CA PRO A 190 -4.50 25.36 16.35
C PRO A 190 -5.45 24.28 15.81
N LEU A 191 -6.18 23.60 16.69
CA LEU A 191 -7.09 22.51 16.28
C LEU A 191 -8.21 23.00 15.34
N ALA A 192 -8.65 24.25 15.47
CA ALA A 192 -9.62 24.88 14.58
C ALA A 192 -9.13 25.04 13.13
N GLU A 193 -7.81 24.99 12.91
CA GLU A 193 -7.20 25.06 11.58
C GLU A 193 -6.98 23.68 10.96
N LEU A 194 -7.17 22.59 11.70
CA LEU A 194 -7.05 21.24 11.14
C LEU A 194 -8.28 20.91 10.28
N VAL A 195 -8.05 20.29 9.13
CA VAL A 195 -9.12 19.92 8.18
C VAL A 195 -9.28 18.41 8.02
N ALA A 196 -8.20 17.63 8.21
CA ALA A 196 -8.26 16.18 8.29
C ALA A 196 -7.10 15.58 9.07
N VAL A 197 -7.36 14.35 9.53
CA VAL A 197 -6.40 13.40 10.05
C VAL A 197 -6.77 12.03 9.47
N GLU A 198 -5.98 11.51 8.54
CA GLU A 198 -6.35 10.31 7.78
C GLU A 198 -5.08 9.49 7.49
N ILE A 199 -5.28 8.21 7.18
CA ILE A 199 -4.20 7.27 6.86
C ILE A 199 -4.01 7.22 5.35
N PHE A 200 -2.80 7.51 4.87
CA PHE A 200 -2.41 7.34 3.46
C PHE A 200 -0.96 6.89 3.37
N GLU A 201 -0.64 6.02 2.41
CA GLU A 201 0.73 5.50 2.20
C GLU A 201 1.36 4.91 3.46
N GLN A 202 0.58 4.17 4.25
CA GLN A 202 0.99 3.61 5.55
C GLN A 202 1.52 4.69 6.53
N LYS A 203 1.01 5.92 6.40
CA LYS A 203 1.35 7.06 7.26
C LYS A 203 0.09 7.74 7.75
N MET A 204 0.12 8.13 9.01
CA MET A 204 -0.82 9.11 9.56
C MET A 204 -0.48 10.48 8.99
N CYS A 205 -1.43 11.09 8.30
CA CYS A 205 -1.28 12.40 7.69
C CYS A 205 -2.24 13.40 8.36
N VAL A 206 -1.78 14.61 8.64
CA VAL A 206 -2.60 15.69 9.17
C VAL A 206 -2.52 16.90 8.24
N TRP A 207 -3.67 17.48 7.91
CA TRP A 207 -3.78 18.64 7.02
C TRP A 207 -4.27 19.87 7.76
N ARG A 208 -3.72 21.02 7.37
CA ARG A 208 -4.10 22.35 7.84
C ARG A 208 -4.90 23.07 6.76
N ARG A 209 -5.85 23.90 7.18
CA ARG A 209 -6.66 24.76 6.32
C ARG A 209 -5.77 25.60 5.42
N GLY A 210 -6.09 25.62 4.12
CA GLY A 210 -5.34 26.37 3.11
C GLY A 210 -4.03 25.72 2.65
N GLN A 211 -3.70 24.51 3.14
CA GLN A 211 -2.53 23.76 2.67
C GLN A 211 -2.96 22.45 2.02
N ASP A 212 -2.56 22.28 0.75
CA ASP A 212 -2.86 21.06 0.01
C ASP A 212 -2.02 19.88 0.54
N ALA A 213 -0.77 20.12 0.94
CA ALA A 213 0.10 19.09 1.51
C ALA A 213 -0.20 18.86 3.00
N ALA A 214 -0.03 17.61 3.45
CA ALA A 214 -0.07 17.29 4.87
C ALA A 214 1.07 18.02 5.60
N ILE A 215 0.73 18.74 6.68
CA ILE A 215 1.69 19.43 7.56
C ILE A 215 2.45 18.45 8.45
N PHE A 216 1.89 17.26 8.64
CA PHE A 216 2.50 16.18 9.42
C PHE A 216 2.31 14.85 8.70
N LYS A 217 3.37 14.03 8.70
CA LYS A 217 3.33 12.65 8.23
C LYS A 217 4.15 11.79 9.20
N ALA A 218 3.50 10.83 9.86
CA ALA A 218 4.18 9.84 10.70
C ALA A 218 3.90 8.43 10.19
N PRO A 219 4.89 7.53 10.11
CA PRO A 219 4.64 6.11 9.87
C PRO A 219 3.61 5.56 10.86
N LEU A 220 2.70 4.70 10.41
CA LEU A 220 1.71 4.07 11.31
C LEU A 220 2.34 3.25 12.43
N GLY A 221 3.51 2.65 12.16
CA GLY A 221 4.31 1.91 13.14
C GLY A 221 5.04 2.76 14.19
N SER A 222 4.84 4.09 14.18
CA SER A 222 5.34 5.04 15.18
C SER A 222 4.44 5.11 16.41
N ARG A 223 5.02 5.45 17.57
CA ARG A 223 4.32 5.51 18.86
C ARG A 223 3.13 6.49 18.79
N ASN A 224 1.96 5.95 19.12
CA ASN A 224 0.65 6.60 19.20
C ASN A 224 0.13 7.21 17.89
N ALA A 225 0.80 7.01 16.75
CA ALA A 225 0.36 7.58 15.47
C ALA A 225 -1.07 7.15 15.10
N HIS A 226 -1.43 5.89 15.35
CA HIS A 226 -2.77 5.36 15.11
C HIS A 226 -3.88 5.94 16.01
N LEU A 227 -3.52 6.59 17.12
CA LEU A 227 -4.49 7.20 18.02
C LEU A 227 -4.90 8.61 17.58
N LEU A 228 -4.12 9.26 16.70
CA LEU A 228 -4.37 10.63 16.28
C LEU A 228 -5.79 10.88 15.73
N PRO A 229 -6.38 10.03 14.88
CA PRO A 229 -7.76 10.21 14.42
C PRO A 229 -8.74 10.23 15.59
N LEU A 230 -8.63 9.25 16.50
CA LEU A 230 -9.51 9.11 17.67
C LEU A 230 -9.41 10.31 18.63
N LEU A 231 -8.23 10.93 18.72
CA LEU A 231 -7.99 12.07 19.61
C LEU A 231 -8.36 13.41 18.97
N LEU A 232 -8.12 13.57 17.66
CA LEU A 232 -8.32 14.83 16.94
C LEU A 232 -9.74 14.98 16.41
N GLU A 233 -10.38 13.93 15.87
CA GLU A 233 -11.71 14.02 15.25
C GLU A 233 -12.77 14.66 16.17
N PRO A 234 -12.87 14.32 17.47
CA PRO A 234 -13.84 14.96 18.37
C PRO A 234 -13.55 16.44 18.67
N ARG A 235 -12.33 16.92 18.37
CA ARG A 235 -11.83 18.26 18.68
C ARG A 235 -11.67 19.14 17.45
N MET A 236 -11.80 18.56 16.26
CA MET A 236 -11.80 19.27 15.00
C MET A 236 -13.15 19.96 14.77
N PRO A 237 -13.20 21.04 13.96
CA PRO A 237 -14.46 21.66 13.60
C PRO A 237 -15.42 20.66 12.95
N SER A 238 -16.72 20.91 13.05
CA SER A 238 -17.73 20.09 12.37
C SER A 238 -17.47 20.01 10.86
N ALA A 239 -17.99 18.99 10.17
CA ALA A 239 -17.79 18.85 8.73
C ALA A 239 -18.26 20.09 7.94
N ASP A 240 -19.33 20.76 8.40
CA ASP A 240 -19.85 21.99 7.80
C ASP A 240 -18.93 23.20 8.00
N GLU A 241 -18.31 23.33 9.19
CA GLU A 241 -17.32 24.37 9.49
C GLU A 241 -15.96 24.10 8.84
N ARG A 242 -15.70 22.83 8.51
CA ARG A 242 -14.54 22.37 7.75
C ARG A 242 -14.62 22.71 6.26
N ARG A 243 -15.60 23.50 5.81
CA ARG A 243 -15.64 24.06 4.44
C ARG A 243 -14.24 24.49 4.04
N GLU A 244 -13.66 23.71 3.13
CA GLU A 244 -12.25 23.83 2.81
C GLU A 244 -11.98 25.24 2.30
N ALA A 245 -11.03 25.93 2.95
CA ALA A 245 -10.45 27.09 2.33
C ALA A 245 -9.99 26.71 0.91
N PRO A 246 -10.12 27.61 -0.07
CA PRO A 246 -9.69 27.33 -1.43
C PRO A 246 -8.24 26.82 -1.40
N SER A 247 -8.06 25.56 -1.82
CA SER A 247 -6.75 24.96 -2.04
C SER A 247 -5.95 25.79 -3.04
N THR A 248 -4.63 25.82 -2.91
CA THR A 248 -3.78 26.63 -3.81
C THR A 248 -3.95 26.24 -5.28
N THR A 249 -4.24 24.97 -5.52
CA THR A 249 -4.47 24.39 -6.86
C THR A 249 -5.95 24.34 -7.28
N GLY A 250 -6.88 24.62 -6.37
CA GLY A 250 -8.30 24.33 -6.56
C GLY A 250 -8.70 22.84 -6.49
N LEU A 251 -7.74 21.91 -6.36
CA LEU A 251 -7.98 20.46 -6.34
C LEU A 251 -8.15 19.86 -4.94
N GLY A 252 -8.01 20.65 -3.87
CA GLY A 252 -8.06 20.16 -2.49
C GLY A 252 -6.76 19.50 -2.02
N ARG A 253 -6.87 18.74 -0.94
CA ARG A 253 -5.75 18.09 -0.24
C ARG A 253 -5.07 17.06 -1.13
N ILE A 254 -3.74 16.97 -1.06
CA ILE A 254 -2.93 15.90 -1.66
C ILE A 254 -3.10 14.66 -0.80
N LEU A 255 -3.78 13.66 -1.33
CA LEU A 255 -3.96 12.35 -0.71
C LEU A 255 -2.77 11.44 -1.00
N PHE A 256 -2.17 11.61 -2.18
CA PHE A 256 -1.13 10.73 -2.69
C PHE A 256 -0.11 11.51 -3.53
N GLU A 257 1.17 11.21 -3.36
CA GLU A 257 2.25 11.84 -4.12
C GLU A 257 3.30 10.80 -4.51
N ARG A 258 3.40 10.52 -5.81
CA ARG A 258 4.45 9.65 -6.35
C ARG A 258 5.51 10.51 -7.03
N LYS A 259 6.69 10.48 -6.44
CA LYS A 259 7.94 10.95 -7.02
C LYS A 259 8.66 9.78 -7.69
N PRO A 260 9.51 10.00 -8.69
CA PRO A 260 10.41 8.97 -9.21
C PRO A 260 11.16 8.29 -8.04
N ALA A 261 11.34 6.98 -8.14
CA ALA A 261 12.20 6.28 -7.20
C ALA A 261 13.63 6.84 -7.32
N THR A 262 14.25 7.20 -6.19
CA THR A 262 15.63 7.68 -6.14
C THR A 262 16.60 6.69 -6.80
N VAL A 263 16.29 5.39 -6.75
CA VAL A 263 17.07 4.33 -7.40
C VAL A 263 17.20 4.56 -8.91
N GLY A 264 16.14 4.96 -9.62
CA GLY A 264 16.21 5.23 -11.05
C GLY A 264 17.15 6.40 -11.37
N ILE A 265 17.05 7.47 -10.58
CA ILE A 265 17.93 8.64 -10.67
C ILE A 265 19.38 8.24 -10.39
N SER A 266 19.63 7.44 -9.35
CA SER A 266 20.97 6.93 -9.01
C SER A 266 21.54 6.02 -10.10
N ILE A 267 20.73 5.13 -10.69
CA ILE A 267 21.15 4.26 -11.78
C ILE A 267 21.55 5.08 -13.00
N CYS A 268 20.74 6.07 -13.40
CA CYS A 268 21.09 6.98 -14.50
C CYS A 268 22.40 7.74 -14.19
N ALA A 269 22.58 8.24 -12.97
CA ALA A 269 23.81 8.91 -12.57
C ALA A 269 25.03 7.97 -12.63
N ILE A 270 24.91 6.72 -12.18
CA ILE A 270 25.98 5.72 -12.24
C ILE A 270 26.32 5.40 -13.70
N PHE A 271 25.34 5.17 -14.58
CA PHE A 271 25.60 4.91 -16.00
C PHE A 271 26.24 6.11 -16.71
N SER A 272 25.86 7.34 -16.35
CA SER A 272 26.51 8.55 -16.83
C SER A 272 28.00 8.57 -16.46
N ILE A 273 28.35 8.25 -15.21
CA ILE A 273 29.75 8.17 -14.75
C ILE A 273 30.51 7.03 -15.45
N VAL A 274 29.91 5.83 -15.53
CA VAL A 274 30.52 4.66 -16.17
C VAL A 274 30.80 4.92 -17.65
N ALA A 275 29.85 5.53 -18.37
CA ALA A 275 30.05 5.89 -19.77
C ALA A 275 31.28 6.78 -19.96
N VAL A 276 31.44 7.82 -19.13
CA VAL A 276 32.60 8.72 -19.18
C VAL A 276 33.90 7.96 -18.91
N VAL A 277 33.95 7.14 -17.85
CA VAL A 277 35.14 6.34 -17.50
C VAL A 277 35.54 5.40 -18.64
N VAL A 278 34.57 4.68 -19.22
CA VAL A 278 34.81 3.79 -20.37
C VAL A 278 35.32 4.58 -21.58
N GLY A 279 34.76 5.76 -21.85
CA GLY A 279 35.23 6.66 -22.90
C GLY A 279 36.69 7.06 -22.75
N PHE A 280 37.11 7.43 -21.53
CA PHE A 280 38.51 7.76 -21.23
C PHE A 280 39.45 6.55 -21.35
N ILE A 281 39.01 5.36 -20.93
CA ILE A 281 39.79 4.12 -21.11
C ILE A 281 39.99 3.83 -22.61
N LEU A 282 38.93 3.91 -23.40
CA LEU A 282 38.99 3.68 -24.84
C LEU A 282 39.85 4.73 -25.56
N LEU A 283 39.81 5.99 -25.12
CA LEU A 283 40.71 7.03 -25.59
C LEU A 283 42.17 6.67 -25.31
N ALA A 284 42.49 6.24 -24.08
CA ALA A 284 43.85 5.90 -23.68
C ALA A 284 44.41 4.70 -24.46
N ILE A 285 43.59 3.66 -24.69
CA ILE A 285 43.98 2.48 -25.47
C ILE A 285 44.23 2.82 -26.94
N ASN A 286 43.42 3.71 -27.51
CA ASN A 286 43.48 4.06 -28.94
C ASN A 286 44.28 5.33 -29.22
N TRP A 287 44.98 5.89 -28.24
CA TRP A 287 45.80 7.08 -28.45
C TRP A 287 46.98 6.77 -29.39
N PRO A 288 47.24 7.54 -30.47
CA PRO A 288 46.64 8.82 -30.88
C PRO A 288 45.64 8.72 -32.07
N LYS A 289 45.05 7.55 -32.32
CA LYS A 289 44.13 7.33 -33.43
C LYS A 289 42.86 8.17 -33.27
N VAL A 290 42.30 8.63 -34.40
CA VAL A 290 41.03 9.38 -34.47
C VAL A 290 39.88 8.62 -33.79
N GLU A 291 39.92 7.28 -33.82
CA GLU A 291 38.96 6.39 -33.16
C GLU A 291 38.83 6.68 -31.66
N GLY A 292 39.93 6.97 -30.95
CA GLY A 292 39.92 7.27 -29.52
C GLY A 292 39.11 8.53 -29.20
N ILE A 293 39.24 9.57 -30.02
CA ILE A 293 38.49 10.83 -29.87
C ILE A 293 36.99 10.59 -30.14
N LEU A 294 36.66 9.79 -31.17
CA LEU A 294 35.27 9.43 -31.47
C LEU A 294 34.63 8.65 -30.32
N PHE A 295 35.33 7.69 -29.72
CA PHE A 295 34.82 6.94 -28.56
C PHE A 295 34.56 7.85 -27.35
N LEU A 296 35.47 8.80 -27.05
CA LEU A 296 35.23 9.77 -25.98
C LEU A 296 34.01 10.66 -26.28
N GLY A 297 33.90 11.17 -27.51
CA GLY A 297 32.75 12.00 -27.92
C GLY A 297 31.42 11.26 -27.77
N LEU A 298 31.35 10.00 -28.20
CA LEU A 298 30.17 9.15 -28.05
C LEU A 298 29.85 8.89 -26.56
N ALA A 299 30.86 8.56 -25.76
CA ALA A 299 30.71 8.32 -24.32
C ALA A 299 30.16 9.56 -23.59
N LEU A 300 30.66 10.76 -23.93
CA LEU A 300 30.15 12.02 -23.38
C LEU A 300 28.70 12.27 -23.80
N ALA A 301 28.35 12.03 -25.06
CA ALA A 301 26.97 12.16 -25.53
C ALA A 301 26.01 11.22 -24.79
N VAL A 302 26.40 9.95 -24.61
CA VAL A 302 25.64 8.96 -23.83
C VAL A 302 25.51 9.41 -22.36
N SER A 303 26.58 9.93 -21.78
CA SER A 303 26.56 10.47 -20.42
C SER A 303 25.58 11.64 -20.25
N VAL A 304 25.56 12.57 -21.20
CA VAL A 304 24.60 13.69 -21.22
C VAL A 304 23.16 13.18 -21.30
N LEU A 305 22.89 12.16 -22.12
CA LEU A 305 21.56 11.55 -22.22
C LEU A 305 21.11 10.93 -20.88
N PHE A 306 22.00 10.22 -20.19
CA PHE A 306 21.69 9.67 -18.86
C PHE A 306 21.48 10.76 -17.80
N ALA A 307 22.31 11.80 -17.81
CA ALA A 307 22.15 12.94 -16.90
C ALA A 307 20.82 13.67 -17.16
N LEU A 308 20.46 13.90 -18.43
CA LEU A 308 19.17 14.48 -18.81
C LEU A 308 18.01 13.57 -18.38
N GLY A 309 18.14 12.25 -18.54
CA GLY A 309 17.16 11.28 -18.05
C GLY A 309 16.94 11.37 -16.54
N ALA A 310 18.02 11.48 -15.75
CA ALA A 310 17.95 11.66 -14.30
C ALA A 310 17.26 12.98 -13.91
N VAL A 311 17.57 14.07 -14.63
CA VAL A 311 16.93 15.38 -14.43
C VAL A 311 15.43 15.31 -14.75
N VAL A 312 15.07 14.77 -15.92
CA VAL A 312 13.68 14.59 -16.35
C VAL A 312 12.90 13.77 -15.33
N GLN A 313 13.46 12.64 -14.87
CA GLN A 313 12.83 11.82 -13.84
C GLN A 313 12.60 12.64 -12.56
N ARG A 314 13.61 13.36 -12.06
CA ARG A 314 13.53 14.16 -10.83
C ARG A 314 12.38 15.17 -10.82
N TYR A 315 12.04 15.74 -11.98
CA TYR A 315 10.95 16.72 -12.13
C TYR A 315 9.58 16.09 -12.37
N MET A 316 9.48 14.77 -12.59
CA MET A 316 8.20 14.09 -12.71
C MET A 316 7.55 13.94 -11.34
N VAL A 317 6.42 14.60 -11.12
CA VAL A 317 5.64 14.43 -9.90
C VAL A 317 4.20 14.16 -10.30
N PHE A 318 3.64 13.07 -9.79
CA PHE A 318 2.23 12.77 -9.91
C PHE A 318 1.58 12.89 -8.54
N ARG A 319 0.50 13.67 -8.46
CA ARG A 319 -0.27 13.87 -7.24
C ARG A 319 -1.73 13.55 -7.50
N CYS A 320 -2.33 12.82 -6.58
CA CYS A 320 -3.78 12.73 -6.50
C CYS A 320 -4.25 13.60 -5.36
N HIS A 321 -5.15 14.49 -5.72
CA HIS A 321 -5.82 15.37 -4.81
C HIS A 321 -7.24 14.87 -4.59
N GLN A 322 -7.88 15.36 -3.55
CA GLN A 322 -9.27 15.01 -3.23
C GLN A 322 -10.26 15.31 -4.36
N ARG A 323 -10.03 16.36 -5.15
CA ARG A 323 -10.94 16.80 -6.24
C ARG A 323 -10.32 16.70 -7.63
N GLY A 324 -9.16 16.08 -7.79
CA GLY A 324 -8.57 15.90 -9.11
C GLY A 324 -7.16 15.32 -9.09
N VAL A 325 -6.52 15.34 -10.26
CA VAL A 325 -5.14 14.89 -10.40
C VAL A 325 -4.24 15.98 -10.96
N PHE A 326 -2.99 15.96 -10.50
CA PHE A 326 -1.95 16.89 -10.90
C PHE A 326 -0.74 16.10 -11.40
N LYS A 327 -0.14 16.57 -12.50
CA LYS A 327 1.11 16.03 -13.04
C LYS A 327 2.06 17.16 -13.40
N ALA A 328 3.20 17.23 -12.71
CA ALA A 328 4.32 18.07 -13.10
C ALA A 328 5.33 17.26 -13.92
N SER A 329 5.94 17.92 -14.89
CA SER A 329 7.04 17.41 -15.70
C SER A 329 7.96 18.56 -16.07
N LEU A 330 9.09 18.26 -16.72
CA LEU A 330 9.99 19.30 -17.24
C LEU A 330 9.29 20.25 -18.24
N PHE A 331 8.23 19.78 -18.92
CA PHE A 331 7.49 20.55 -19.94
C PHE A 331 6.28 21.30 -19.38
N GLY A 332 6.15 21.40 -18.06
CA GLY A 332 5.06 22.10 -17.39
C GLY A 332 4.15 21.20 -16.58
N GLU A 333 3.07 21.81 -16.12
CA GLU A 333 2.11 21.24 -15.18
C GLU A 333 0.76 20.98 -15.86
N LYS A 334 0.12 19.89 -15.48
CA LYS A 334 -1.21 19.51 -15.94
C LYS A 334 -2.10 19.30 -14.72
N LEU A 335 -3.26 19.96 -14.71
CA LEU A 335 -4.30 19.79 -13.70
C LEU A 335 -5.57 19.28 -14.36
N LEU A 336 -6.22 18.31 -13.73
CA LEU A 336 -7.50 17.77 -14.19
C LEU A 336 -8.42 17.50 -12.99
N PRO A 337 -9.38 18.40 -12.72
CA PRO A 337 -10.43 18.18 -11.73
C PRO A 337 -11.26 16.93 -12.07
N TYR A 338 -11.69 16.17 -11.07
CA TYR A 338 -12.54 14.97 -11.29
C TYR A 338 -13.88 15.31 -11.95
N ALA A 339 -14.42 16.51 -11.67
CA ALA A 339 -15.60 17.03 -12.37
C ALA A 339 -15.41 17.07 -13.90
N ASN A 340 -14.17 17.32 -14.35
CA ASN A 340 -13.81 17.42 -15.76
C ASN A 340 -13.29 16.10 -16.37
N VAL A 341 -13.30 14.99 -15.64
CA VAL A 341 -12.88 13.68 -16.16
C VAL A 341 -14.06 13.04 -16.91
N ALA A 342 -13.90 12.75 -18.20
CA ALA A 342 -14.86 11.95 -18.97
C ALA A 342 -14.69 10.46 -18.73
N SER A 343 -13.43 10.02 -18.73
CA SER A 343 -13.06 8.62 -18.74
C SER A 343 -11.88 8.36 -17.80
N PHE A 344 -12.02 7.36 -16.95
CA PHE A 344 -10.96 6.87 -16.07
C PHE A 344 -10.67 5.40 -16.37
N THR A 345 -9.40 5.12 -16.67
CA THR A 345 -8.92 3.76 -16.96
C THR A 345 -7.87 3.37 -15.94
N TYR A 346 -8.08 2.23 -15.29
CA TYR A 346 -7.10 1.61 -14.39
C TYR A 346 -6.71 0.23 -14.91
N SER A 347 -5.43 -0.01 -15.12
CA SER A 347 -4.89 -1.32 -15.52
C SER A 347 -3.78 -1.74 -14.56
N ALA A 348 -3.88 -2.96 -14.04
CA ALA A 348 -2.87 -3.59 -13.20
C ALA A 348 -2.48 -4.94 -13.83
N THR A 349 -1.37 -4.96 -14.56
CA THR A 349 -0.89 -6.17 -15.25
C THR A 349 0.21 -6.82 -14.41
N LYS A 350 -0.07 -8.00 -13.85
CA LYS A 350 0.95 -8.80 -13.16
C LYS A 350 1.90 -9.42 -14.18
N HIS A 351 3.20 -9.26 -13.96
CA HIS A 351 4.24 -9.83 -14.79
C HIS A 351 4.87 -11.03 -14.09
N TYR A 352 5.04 -12.12 -14.84
CA TYR A 352 5.67 -13.35 -14.39
C TYR A 352 6.86 -13.69 -15.29
N HIS A 353 7.97 -14.11 -14.68
CA HIS A 353 9.14 -14.62 -15.39
C HIS A 353 9.47 -16.00 -14.83
N ASN A 354 9.43 -17.03 -15.68
CA ASN A 354 9.60 -18.44 -15.28
C ASN A 354 8.64 -18.88 -14.16
N GLY A 355 7.38 -18.42 -14.21
CA GLY A 355 6.37 -18.70 -13.19
C GLY A 355 6.55 -17.93 -11.86
N ALA A 356 7.63 -17.17 -11.69
CA ALA A 356 7.83 -16.29 -10.55
C ALA A 356 7.28 -14.90 -10.85
N TYR A 357 6.49 -14.35 -9.92
CA TYR A 357 5.99 -12.98 -10.01
C TYR A 357 7.15 -11.98 -9.86
N VAL A 358 7.32 -11.10 -10.84
CA VAL A 358 8.42 -10.10 -10.87
C VAL A 358 7.95 -8.68 -10.53
N GLY A 359 6.65 -8.41 -10.64
CA GLY A 359 6.05 -7.12 -10.34
C GLY A 359 4.73 -6.91 -11.06
N THR A 360 4.06 -5.81 -10.75
CA THR A 360 2.83 -5.36 -11.40
C THR A 360 3.09 -4.05 -12.10
N GLN A 361 2.71 -3.98 -13.37
CA GLN A 361 2.68 -2.73 -14.13
C GLN A 361 1.31 -2.09 -13.95
N LEU A 362 1.31 -0.90 -13.36
CA LEU A 362 0.14 -0.09 -13.09
C LEU A 362 0.06 1.05 -14.10
N VAL A 363 -1.12 1.26 -14.68
CA VAL A 363 -1.41 2.37 -15.58
C VAL A 363 -2.75 2.99 -15.19
N MET A 364 -2.73 4.29 -14.95
CA MET A 364 -3.92 5.12 -14.76
C MET A 364 -4.01 6.14 -15.90
N LYS A 365 -5.16 6.26 -16.54
CA LYS A 365 -5.42 7.28 -17.57
C LYS A 365 -6.67 8.07 -17.20
N PHE A 366 -6.56 9.38 -17.30
CA PHE A 366 -7.62 10.34 -17.06
C PHE A 366 -7.84 11.13 -18.35
N GLU A 367 -8.98 10.89 -18.98
CA GLU A 367 -9.38 11.56 -20.21
C GLU A 367 -10.38 12.68 -19.86
N PRO A 368 -10.14 13.90 -20.33
CA PRO A 368 -10.96 15.05 -20.00
C PRO A 368 -12.30 15.01 -20.76
N LEU A 369 -13.31 15.71 -20.24
CA LEU A 369 -14.53 16.03 -20.97
C LEU A 369 -14.21 16.82 -22.23
N THR A 370 -14.83 16.42 -23.34
CA THR A 370 -14.76 17.15 -24.60
C THR A 370 -15.17 18.61 -24.38
N GLY A 371 -14.32 19.55 -24.79
CA GLY A 371 -14.57 20.99 -24.63
C GLY A 371 -14.10 21.59 -23.31
N SER A 372 -13.64 20.81 -22.33
CA SER A 372 -13.12 21.35 -21.06
C SER A 372 -11.78 22.10 -21.19
N GLY A 373 -11.06 21.90 -22.31
CA GLY A 373 -9.72 22.45 -22.54
C GLY A 373 -8.62 21.82 -21.67
N ALA A 374 -8.99 20.96 -20.70
CA ALA A 374 -8.03 20.30 -19.82
C ALA A 374 -7.25 19.22 -20.59
N PRO A 375 -5.97 18.99 -20.30
CA PRO A 375 -5.17 17.96 -20.96
C PRO A 375 -5.42 16.59 -20.34
N ALA A 376 -5.32 15.54 -21.16
CA ALA A 376 -5.28 14.17 -20.64
C ALA A 376 -4.04 13.94 -19.77
N ILE A 377 -4.24 13.21 -18.67
CA ILE A 377 -3.17 12.85 -17.73
C ILE A 377 -3.05 11.32 -17.69
N SER A 378 -1.83 10.83 -17.81
CA SER A 378 -1.51 9.42 -17.63
C SER A 378 -0.42 9.24 -16.58
N TYR A 379 -0.57 8.20 -15.78
CA TYR A 379 0.40 7.75 -14.80
C TYR A 379 0.70 6.27 -15.04
N GLY A 380 1.97 5.90 -14.94
CA GLY A 380 2.43 4.52 -15.11
C GLY A 380 3.55 4.22 -14.13
N ALA A 381 3.48 3.07 -13.49
CA ALA A 381 4.49 2.62 -12.53
C ALA A 381 4.68 1.10 -12.59
N SER A 382 5.86 0.63 -12.20
CA SER A 382 6.12 -0.79 -11.95
C SER A 382 6.36 -0.96 -10.46
N VAL A 383 5.58 -1.81 -9.82
CA VAL A 383 5.65 -2.07 -8.37
C VAL A 383 5.98 -3.55 -8.13
N GLN A 384 6.94 -3.84 -7.25
CA GLN A 384 7.36 -5.21 -6.97
C GLN A 384 6.31 -5.99 -6.17
N VAL A 385 5.48 -5.31 -5.40
CA VAL A 385 4.39 -5.89 -4.60
C VAL A 385 3.14 -5.09 -4.94
N ALA A 386 1.96 -5.72 -4.89
CA ALA A 386 0.70 -4.98 -5.04
C ALA A 386 0.72 -3.80 -4.06
N ASP A 387 0.48 -2.62 -4.62
CA ASP A 387 0.58 -1.36 -3.93
C ASP A 387 -0.82 -0.98 -3.46
N ASP A 388 -1.13 -1.34 -2.21
CA ASP A 388 -2.46 -1.16 -1.61
C ASP A 388 -2.94 0.30 -1.73
N ASP A 389 -2.01 1.26 -1.66
CA ASP A 389 -2.32 2.68 -1.79
C ASP A 389 -2.87 3.02 -3.19
N LEU A 390 -2.36 2.35 -4.23
CA LEU A 390 -2.81 2.57 -5.60
C LEU A 390 -4.18 1.93 -5.88
N GLU A 391 -4.50 0.82 -5.20
CA GLU A 391 -5.84 0.22 -5.24
C GLU A 391 -6.86 1.08 -4.47
N GLU A 392 -6.50 1.56 -3.28
CA GLU A 392 -7.31 2.48 -2.50
C GLU A 392 -7.56 3.78 -3.26
N LEU A 393 -6.52 4.31 -3.92
CA LEU A 393 -6.64 5.46 -4.79
C LEU A 393 -7.58 5.21 -5.99
N ARG A 394 -7.49 4.04 -6.64
CA ARG A 394 -8.44 3.63 -7.70
C ARG A 394 -9.86 3.66 -7.15
N ASP A 395 -10.08 3.09 -5.97
CA ASP A 395 -11.40 2.99 -5.34
C ASP A 395 -11.95 4.36 -4.97
N PHE A 396 -11.13 5.23 -4.38
CA PHE A 396 -11.47 6.62 -4.09
C PHE A 396 -11.90 7.38 -5.35
N ILE A 397 -11.08 7.38 -6.40
CA ILE A 397 -11.37 8.04 -7.68
C ILE A 397 -12.66 7.49 -8.29
N SER A 398 -12.83 6.16 -8.26
CA SER A 398 -13.97 5.51 -8.89
C SER A 398 -15.28 5.86 -8.20
N ARG A 399 -15.30 5.98 -6.87
CA ARG A 399 -16.48 6.44 -6.12
C ARG A 399 -16.84 7.88 -6.47
N GLN A 400 -15.86 8.79 -6.51
CA GLN A 400 -16.10 10.19 -6.89
C GLN A 400 -16.72 10.31 -8.30
N LEU A 401 -16.25 9.49 -9.25
CA LEU A 401 -16.82 9.47 -10.61
C LEU A 401 -18.19 8.76 -10.65
N ALA A 402 -18.40 7.72 -9.84
CA ALA A 402 -19.67 7.03 -9.71
C ALA A 402 -20.78 7.97 -9.19
N ASP A 403 -20.49 8.83 -8.22
CA ASP A 403 -21.45 9.82 -7.70
C ASP A 403 -21.96 10.75 -8.80
N ARG A 404 -21.05 11.26 -9.66
CA ARG A 404 -21.43 12.07 -10.82
C ARG A 404 -22.23 11.26 -11.86
N MET A 405 -21.82 10.01 -12.11
CA MET A 405 -22.58 9.12 -12.99
C MET A 405 -23.99 8.86 -12.43
N ALA A 406 -24.15 8.72 -11.12
CA ALA A 406 -25.45 8.59 -10.47
C ALA A 406 -26.31 9.85 -10.65
N GLU A 407 -25.72 11.04 -10.48
CA GLU A 407 -26.39 12.31 -10.73
C GLU A 407 -26.90 12.40 -12.18
N GLN A 408 -26.05 12.11 -13.17
CA GLN A 408 -26.44 12.08 -14.58
C GLN A 408 -27.60 11.10 -14.83
N LEU A 409 -27.52 9.89 -14.28
CA LEU A 409 -28.56 8.87 -14.43
C LEU A 409 -29.89 9.33 -13.79
N SER A 410 -29.82 10.01 -12.64
CA SER A 410 -31.00 10.54 -11.95
C SER A 410 -31.73 11.63 -12.76
N THR A 411 -31.00 12.37 -13.60
CA THR A 411 -31.59 13.34 -14.55
C THR A 411 -32.19 12.69 -15.80
N GLY A 412 -32.18 11.35 -15.88
CA GLY A 412 -32.69 10.59 -17.02
C GLY A 412 -31.72 10.48 -18.19
N GLN A 413 -30.46 10.93 -18.04
CA GLN A 413 -29.45 10.79 -19.08
C GLN A 413 -28.85 9.38 -19.05
N PRO A 414 -28.73 8.70 -20.21
CA PRO A 414 -27.96 7.47 -20.32
C PRO A 414 -26.50 7.71 -19.94
N VAL A 415 -25.92 6.82 -19.15
CA VAL A 415 -24.53 6.94 -18.71
C VAL A 415 -23.69 5.82 -19.28
N THR A 416 -22.74 6.17 -20.14
CA THR A 416 -21.78 5.20 -20.70
C THR A 416 -20.88 4.65 -19.60
N TRP A 417 -21.03 3.36 -19.30
CA TRP A 417 -20.16 2.64 -18.36
C TRP A 417 -18.89 2.16 -19.06
N THR A 418 -19.03 1.37 -20.13
CA THR A 418 -17.90 0.97 -20.99
C THR A 418 -18.34 1.04 -22.46
N ALA A 419 -17.48 0.65 -23.40
CA ALA A 419 -17.87 0.53 -24.80
C ALA A 419 -19.02 -0.50 -25.03
N ASN A 420 -19.25 -1.39 -24.07
CA ASN A 420 -20.25 -2.47 -24.16
C ASN A 420 -21.36 -2.38 -23.12
N LEU A 421 -21.34 -1.38 -22.24
CA LEU A 421 -22.27 -1.22 -21.12
C LEU A 421 -22.73 0.24 -21.00
N VAL A 422 -24.03 0.44 -20.90
CA VAL A 422 -24.65 1.75 -20.68
C VAL A 422 -25.70 1.61 -19.59
N PHE A 423 -25.62 2.45 -18.57
CA PHE A 423 -26.68 2.58 -17.57
C PHE A 423 -27.84 3.39 -18.15
N LEU A 424 -29.04 2.84 -18.00
CA LEU A 424 -30.32 3.48 -18.26
C LEU A 424 -31.09 3.53 -16.94
N ARG A 425 -32.12 4.38 -16.86
CA ARG A 425 -32.89 4.54 -15.62
C ARG A 425 -33.59 3.24 -15.20
N GLU A 426 -34.03 2.45 -16.16
CA GLU A 426 -34.81 1.23 -15.96
C GLU A 426 -33.95 -0.04 -15.95
N GLY A 427 -32.66 0.04 -16.33
CA GLY A 427 -31.80 -1.12 -16.45
C GLY A 427 -30.44 -0.85 -17.08
N ILE A 428 -29.79 -1.92 -17.51
CA ILE A 428 -28.46 -1.88 -18.13
C ILE A 428 -28.60 -2.32 -19.58
N GLN A 429 -28.18 -1.46 -20.51
CA GLN A 429 -28.00 -1.88 -21.90
C GLN A 429 -26.60 -2.47 -22.05
N TYR A 430 -26.53 -3.70 -22.58
CA TYR A 430 -25.27 -4.42 -22.73
C TYR A 430 -25.11 -5.02 -24.12
N ARG A 431 -23.87 -5.22 -24.59
CA ARG A 431 -23.56 -5.91 -25.85
C ARG A 431 -22.98 -7.29 -25.58
N PRO A 432 -23.75 -8.39 -25.78
CA PRO A 432 -23.24 -9.74 -25.57
C PRO A 432 -22.02 -10.04 -26.46
N ALA A 433 -21.14 -10.90 -25.95
CA ALA A 433 -20.03 -11.41 -26.77
C ALA A 433 -20.56 -12.24 -27.96
N GLY A 434 -19.94 -12.07 -29.13
CA GLY A 434 -20.18 -12.91 -30.29
C GLY A 434 -19.74 -14.35 -30.06
N MET A 435 -20.33 -15.29 -30.79
CA MET A 435 -19.86 -16.69 -30.81
C MET A 435 -18.43 -16.69 -31.38
N LEU A 436 -17.48 -17.31 -30.66
CA LEU A 436 -16.04 -17.33 -31.01
C LEU A 436 -15.31 -15.98 -30.98
N GLY A 437 -15.85 -14.96 -30.29
CA GLY A 437 -15.19 -13.65 -30.17
C GLY A 437 -15.21 -12.80 -31.45
N ILE A 438 -15.90 -13.26 -32.51
CA ILE A 438 -16.07 -12.50 -33.74
C ILE A 438 -17.23 -11.52 -33.55
N GLY A 439 -16.88 -10.26 -33.27
CA GLY A 439 -17.82 -9.15 -33.14
C GLY A 439 -18.63 -9.15 -31.84
N ARG A 440 -19.33 -8.03 -31.61
CA ARG A 440 -20.31 -7.87 -30.53
C ARG A 440 -21.72 -7.98 -31.14
N LYS A 441 -22.64 -8.62 -30.42
CA LYS A 441 -24.05 -8.67 -30.83
C LYS A 441 -24.71 -7.31 -30.67
N GLU A 442 -25.92 -7.17 -31.22
CA GLU A 442 -26.75 -5.98 -31.00
C GLU A 442 -26.99 -5.74 -29.50
N PRO A 443 -27.11 -4.47 -29.08
CA PRO A 443 -27.40 -4.13 -27.70
C PRO A 443 -28.68 -4.82 -27.19
N GLN A 444 -28.59 -5.44 -26.02
CA GLN A 444 -29.71 -6.03 -25.30
C GLN A 444 -29.97 -5.23 -24.02
N PHE A 445 -31.18 -5.31 -23.51
CA PHE A 445 -31.61 -4.59 -22.30
C PHE A 445 -31.81 -5.57 -21.14
N LEU A 446 -31.19 -5.28 -19.99
CA LEU A 446 -31.35 -6.00 -18.75
C LEU A 446 -32.02 -5.06 -17.73
N PRO A 447 -33.33 -5.21 -17.45
CA PRO A 447 -33.97 -4.41 -16.42
C PRO A 447 -33.42 -4.77 -15.03
N TYR A 448 -33.44 -3.80 -14.10
CA TYR A 448 -32.83 -3.97 -12.79
C TYR A 448 -33.48 -5.05 -11.93
N ASP A 449 -34.78 -5.31 -12.11
CA ASP A 449 -35.52 -6.39 -11.44
C ASP A 449 -35.04 -7.79 -11.84
N ALA A 450 -34.45 -7.92 -13.04
CA ALA A 450 -33.88 -9.15 -13.56
C ALA A 450 -32.36 -9.27 -13.31
N TYR A 451 -31.74 -8.33 -12.59
CA TYR A 451 -30.32 -8.38 -12.27
C TYR A 451 -29.98 -9.58 -11.36
N GLY A 452 -29.14 -10.48 -11.85
CA GLY A 452 -28.77 -11.72 -11.15
C GLY A 452 -27.47 -11.63 -10.33
N GLY A 453 -26.90 -10.44 -10.19
CA GLY A 453 -25.59 -10.24 -9.58
C GLY A 453 -24.46 -10.06 -10.59
N CYS A 454 -23.26 -9.88 -10.06
CA CYS A 454 -22.03 -9.82 -10.83
C CYS A 454 -20.89 -10.54 -10.11
N ASN A 455 -19.85 -10.89 -10.87
CA ASN A 455 -18.63 -11.48 -10.33
C ASN A 455 -17.42 -10.82 -11.00
N LEU A 456 -16.35 -10.59 -10.24
CA LEU A 456 -15.08 -10.09 -10.73
C LEU A 456 -14.03 -11.16 -10.44
N ASN A 457 -13.51 -11.79 -11.50
CA ASN A 457 -12.53 -12.86 -11.39
C ASN A 457 -11.36 -12.59 -12.36
N GLU A 458 -10.13 -12.61 -11.84
CA GLU A 458 -8.89 -12.45 -12.62
C GLU A 458 -8.87 -11.24 -13.57
N GLY A 459 -9.49 -10.13 -13.17
CA GLY A 459 -9.56 -8.92 -14.02
C GLY A 459 -10.62 -8.98 -15.12
N VAL A 460 -11.49 -9.99 -15.10
CA VAL A 460 -12.68 -10.09 -15.96
C VAL A 460 -13.93 -9.93 -15.10
N PHE A 461 -14.82 -9.07 -15.57
CA PHE A 461 -16.14 -8.85 -14.99
C PHE A 461 -17.18 -9.70 -15.71
N TYR A 462 -18.08 -10.30 -14.94
CA TYR A 462 -19.16 -11.15 -15.41
C TYR A 462 -20.50 -10.61 -14.88
N LEU A 463 -21.43 -10.33 -15.79
CA LEU A 463 -22.79 -9.86 -15.47
C LEU A 463 -23.79 -11.00 -15.63
N PHE A 464 -24.66 -11.21 -14.65
CA PHE A 464 -25.65 -12.29 -14.64
C PHE A 464 -27.09 -11.77 -14.65
N VAL A 465 -27.99 -12.60 -15.18
CA VAL A 465 -29.44 -12.40 -15.12
C VAL A 465 -30.00 -13.37 -14.11
N GLN A 466 -31.02 -12.95 -13.36
CA GLN A 466 -31.65 -13.78 -12.33
C GLN A 466 -32.09 -15.14 -12.91
N GLY A 467 -31.77 -16.22 -12.20
CA GLY A 467 -32.08 -17.59 -12.63
C GLY A 467 -31.13 -18.16 -13.70
N ASN A 468 -30.17 -17.40 -14.22
CA ASN A 468 -29.18 -17.88 -15.19
C ASN A 468 -27.80 -18.05 -14.55
N SER A 469 -27.23 -19.25 -14.65
CA SER A 469 -25.88 -19.55 -14.16
C SER A 469 -24.77 -19.08 -15.10
N LYS A 470 -25.10 -18.76 -16.36
CA LYS A 470 -24.15 -18.24 -17.34
C LYS A 470 -24.21 -16.71 -17.37
N ALA A 471 -23.04 -16.09 -17.39
CA ALA A 471 -22.94 -14.64 -17.58
C ALA A 471 -23.51 -14.25 -18.95
N VAL A 472 -24.33 -13.21 -18.97
CA VAL A 472 -24.88 -12.63 -20.22
C VAL A 472 -23.89 -11.68 -20.89
N MET A 473 -22.93 -11.17 -20.13
CA MET A 473 -21.90 -10.25 -20.60
C MET A 473 -20.60 -10.43 -19.82
N THR A 474 -19.49 -10.25 -20.53
CA THR A 474 -18.14 -10.18 -19.96
C THR A 474 -17.42 -8.92 -20.39
N GLU A 475 -16.69 -8.30 -19.46
CA GLU A 475 -15.88 -7.09 -19.70
C GLU A 475 -14.50 -7.19 -19.06
N GLN A 476 -13.51 -6.51 -19.65
CA GLN A 476 -12.19 -6.39 -19.03
C GLN A 476 -12.20 -5.28 -17.97
N CYS A 477 -11.62 -5.54 -16.80
CA CYS A 477 -11.56 -4.55 -15.71
C CYS A 477 -10.68 -3.33 -16.06
N ASN A 478 -9.85 -3.44 -17.11
CA ASN A 478 -9.04 -2.34 -17.62
C ASN A 478 -9.73 -1.51 -18.72
N ALA A 479 -11.02 -1.75 -18.99
CA ALA A 479 -11.80 -0.91 -19.88
C ALA A 479 -11.99 0.49 -19.28
N ALA A 480 -12.10 1.50 -20.15
CA ALA A 480 -12.43 2.86 -19.75
C ALA A 480 -13.73 2.88 -18.94
N ASN A 481 -13.72 3.61 -17.82
CA ASN A 481 -14.83 3.77 -16.87
C ASN A 481 -15.32 2.48 -16.18
N PHE A 482 -14.59 1.36 -16.30
CA PHE A 482 -14.99 0.10 -15.68
C PHE A 482 -15.22 0.23 -14.15
N PHE A 483 -14.22 0.67 -13.39
CA PHE A 483 -14.38 0.78 -11.93
C PHE A 483 -15.41 1.84 -11.49
N PRO A 484 -15.44 3.06 -12.05
CA PRO A 484 -16.51 4.02 -11.76
C PRO A 484 -17.92 3.44 -11.94
N GLY A 485 -18.20 2.79 -13.07
CA GLY A 485 -19.53 2.21 -13.25
C GLY A 485 -19.77 0.95 -12.42
N TYR A 486 -18.73 0.19 -12.04
CA TYR A 486 -18.87 -0.88 -11.07
C TYR A 486 -19.35 -0.35 -9.71
N TYR A 487 -18.76 0.75 -9.22
CA TYR A 487 -19.22 1.40 -7.99
C TYR A 487 -20.63 1.96 -8.12
N LEU A 488 -21.01 2.52 -9.27
CA LEU A 488 -22.39 2.93 -9.53
C LEU A 488 -23.36 1.73 -9.44
N LEU A 489 -23.02 0.59 -10.06
CA LEU A 489 -23.84 -0.62 -9.99
C LEU A 489 -24.02 -1.09 -8.53
N VAL A 490 -22.95 -1.09 -7.73
CA VAL A 490 -23.02 -1.42 -6.30
C VAL A 490 -23.91 -0.44 -5.53
N MET A 491 -23.80 0.87 -5.78
CA MET A 491 -24.66 1.88 -5.15
C MET A 491 -26.15 1.66 -5.47
N MET A 492 -26.47 1.39 -6.73
CA MET A 492 -27.85 1.18 -7.19
C MET A 492 -28.47 -0.11 -6.64
N THR A 493 -27.66 -1.15 -6.41
CA THR A 493 -28.14 -2.45 -5.94
C THR A 493 -28.18 -2.56 -4.42
N ALA A 494 -27.31 -1.84 -3.71
CA ALA A 494 -27.31 -1.80 -2.25
C ALA A 494 -28.41 -0.89 -1.66
N GLY A 495 -28.89 0.11 -2.42
CA GLY A 495 -29.93 1.04 -1.96
C GLY A 495 -31.38 0.55 -2.14
N GLY A 496 -31.58 -0.70 -2.57
CA GLY A 496 -32.89 -1.32 -2.78
C GLY A 496 -33.37 -2.25 -1.67
N GLU A 497 -32.56 -2.41 -0.61
CA GLU A 497 -32.94 -3.06 0.67
C GLU A 497 -33.24 -2.01 1.73
#